data_AF-A0AAD4RZM2-F1
#
_entry.id   AF-A0AAD4RZM2-F1
#
_cell.length_a   1.000
_cell.length_b   1.000
_cell.length_c   1.000
_cell.angle_alpha   90.00
_cell.angle_beta   90.00
_cell.angle_gamma   90.00
#
_symmetry.space_group_name_H-M   'P 1'
#
loop_
_entity.id
_entity.type
_entity.pdbx_description
1 polymer ?
#
loop_
_entity_poly.entity_id
_entity_poly.type
_entity_poly.pdbx_seq_one_letter_code
_entity_poly.pdbx_strand_id
1 'polypeptide(L)' 'MYGLVTSVSVSCVGSNHVLDPITEEESCQDGSLLITAMPSRNEVTQLTPTREWSTPKIYKMTVAGYESTL' A
#
# COMPACT_ATOMS: atom_id res chain seq x y z
N MET A 1 14.89 8.42 17.36
CA MET A 1 13.87 7.77 16.50
C MET A 1 13.68 6.35 17.02
N TYR A 2 12.44 5.84 17.10
CA TYR A 2 12.12 4.56 17.76
C TYR A 2 12.36 3.31 16.89
N GLY A 3 12.56 3.47 15.58
CA GLY A 3 12.81 2.38 14.63
C GLY A 3 12.87 2.92 13.19
N LEU A 4 13.29 2.07 12.25
CA LEU A 4 13.20 2.37 10.82
C LEU A 4 11.73 2.35 10.40
N VAL A 5 11.37 3.32 9.57
CA VAL A 5 10.05 3.43 8.95
C VAL A 5 10.22 3.24 7.45
N THR A 6 9.43 2.35 6.89
CA THR A 6 9.49 1.92 5.50
C THR A 6 8.09 2.05 4.90
N SER A 7 8.01 2.32 3.60
CA SER A 7 6.74 2.55 2.91
C SER A 7 6.70 1.92 1.54
N VAL A 8 5.52 1.47 1.13
CA VAL A 8 5.23 0.95 -0.21
C VAL A 8 3.91 1.52 -0.69
N SER A 9 3.82 1.81 -1.98
CA SER A 9 2.56 2.18 -2.63
C SER A 9 1.98 0.96 -3.35
N VAL A 10 0.68 0.72 -3.18
CA VAL A 10 -0.01 -0.37 -3.87
C VAL A 10 -1.13 0.19 -4.72
N SER A 11 -1.13 -0.07 -6.02
CA SER A 11 -2.18 0.39 -6.93
C SER A 11 -3.05 -0.75 -7.46
N CYS A 12 -4.35 -0.49 -7.58
CA CYS A 12 -5.27 -1.29 -8.38
C CYS A 12 -5.25 -0.78 -9.81
N VAL A 13 -4.96 -1.64 -10.78
CA VAL A 13 -5.16 -1.37 -12.21
C VAL A 13 -6.06 -2.48 -12.77
N GLY A 14 -7.35 -2.20 -12.88
CA GLY A 14 -8.37 -3.18 -13.23
C GLY A 14 -8.45 -4.31 -12.18
N SER A 15 -8.06 -5.51 -12.59
CA SER A 15 -8.02 -6.69 -11.71
C SER A 15 -6.63 -6.95 -11.10
N ASN A 16 -5.62 -6.19 -11.52
CA ASN A 16 -4.24 -6.39 -11.10
C ASN A 16 -3.88 -5.49 -9.91
N HIS A 17 -2.92 -5.97 -9.12
CA HIS A 17 -2.32 -5.24 -8.01
C HIS A 17 -0.85 -5.01 -8.33
N VAL A 18 -0.44 -3.75 -8.29
CA VAL A 18 0.92 -3.33 -8.61
C VAL A 18 1.54 -2.72 -7.36
N LEU A 19 2.74 -3.19 -7.00
CA LEU A 19 3.55 -2.60 -5.94
C LEU A 19 4.49 -1.57 -6.54
N ASP A 20 4.64 -0.44 -5.86
CA ASP A 20 5.43 0.72 -6.28
C ASP A 20 5.22 1.04 -7.76
N PRO A 21 3.98 1.40 -8.13
CA PRO A 21 3.61 1.67 -9.51
C PRO A 21 4.49 2.76 -10.12
N ILE A 22 4.85 2.59 -11.39
CA ILE A 22 5.48 3.66 -12.17
C ILE A 22 4.42 4.68 -12.61
N THR A 23 4.87 5.85 -13.07
CA THR A 23 4.00 6.96 -13.49
C THR A 23 2.87 6.54 -14.44
N GLU A 24 3.16 5.66 -15.41
CA GLU A 24 2.16 5.12 -16.34
C GLU A 24 1.08 4.31 -15.62
N GLU A 25 1.46 3.46 -14.68
CA GLU A 25 0.53 2.63 -13.91
C GLU A 25 -0.30 3.48 -12.94
N GLU A 26 0.31 4.50 -12.33
CA GLU A 26 -0.38 5.48 -11.51
C GLU A 26 -1.43 6.28 -12.31
N SER A 27 -1.17 6.54 -13.59
CA SER A 27 -2.11 7.28 -14.45
C SER A 27 -3.35 6.45 -14.81
N CYS A 28 -3.21 5.13 -14.86
CA CYS A 28 -4.28 4.18 -15.20
C CYS A 28 -4.94 3.52 -13.98
N GLN A 29 -4.49 3.83 -12.77
CA GLN A 29 -4.99 3.18 -11.56
C GLN A 29 -6.46 3.52 -11.29
N ASP A 30 -7.18 2.56 -10.74
CA ASP A 30 -8.52 2.73 -10.18
C ASP A 30 -8.48 3.27 -8.75
N GLY A 31 -7.35 3.06 -8.05
CA GLY A 31 -7.02 3.61 -6.73
C GLY A 31 -5.66 3.12 -6.24
N SER A 32 -5.04 3.86 -5.32
CA SER A 32 -3.82 3.47 -4.58
C SER A 32 -4.04 3.38 -3.07
N LEU A 33 -3.18 2.61 -2.42
CA LEU A 33 -3.03 2.51 -0.99
C LEU A 33 -1.56 2.69 -0.65
N LEU A 34 -1.22 3.82 -0.04
CA LEU A 34 0.12 4.02 0.53
C LEU A 34 0.13 3.43 1.94
N ILE A 35 1.07 2.52 2.20
CA ILE A 35 1.29 1.89 3.50
C ILE A 35 2.65 2.31 4.01
N THR A 36 2.69 2.81 5.23
CA THR A 36 3.93 3.13 5.93
C THR A 36 3.93 2.40 7.26
N ALA A 37 4.99 1.65 7.52
CA ALA A 37 5.10 0.79 8.68
C ALA A 37 6.46 0.90 9.36
N MET A 38 6.51 0.45 10.61
CA MET A 38 7.71 0.17 11.38
C MET A 38 7.84 -1.36 11.54
N PRO A 39 8.54 -2.05 10.63
CA PRO A 39 8.60 -3.52 10.60
C PRO A 39 9.07 -4.13 11.92
N SER A 40 10.06 -3.49 12.56
CA SER A 40 10.64 -3.98 13.82
C SER A 40 9.65 -4.06 14.99
N ARG A 41 8.48 -3.43 14.88
CA ARG A 41 7.42 -3.43 15.90
C ARG A 41 6.09 -3.98 15.41
N ASN A 42 6.04 -4.46 14.16
CA ASN A 42 4.81 -4.91 13.51
C ASN A 42 3.69 -3.84 13.58
N GLU A 43 4.06 -2.58 13.32
CA GLU A 43 3.18 -1.43 13.51
C GLU A 43 3.01 -0.65 12.20
N VAL A 44 1.78 -0.48 11.75
CA VAL A 44 1.46 0.45 10.64
C VAL A 44 1.38 1.86 11.22
N THR A 45 2.25 2.75 10.78
CA THR A 45 2.32 4.14 11.26
C THR A 45 1.45 5.08 10.43
N GLN A 46 1.23 4.77 9.16
CA GLN A 46 0.32 5.52 8.28
C GLN A 46 -0.32 4.60 7.25
N LEU A 47 -1.60 4.87 6.96
CA LEU A 47 -2.36 4.21 5.90
C LEU A 47 -3.13 5.29 5.13
N THR A 48 -2.88 5.42 3.83
CA THR A 48 -3.52 6.47 3.01
C THR A 48 -4.13 5.86 1.75
N PRO A 49 -5.42 5.50 1.79
CA PRO A 49 -6.17 5.09 0.61
C PRO A 49 -6.53 6.30 -0.26
N THR A 50 -6.45 6.14 -1.58
CA THR A 50 -6.95 7.11 -2.56
C THR A 50 -8.13 6.53 -3.33
N ARG A 51 -9.12 7.37 -3.66
CA ARG A 51 -10.38 6.95 -4.31
C ARG A 51 -11.15 5.92 -3.50
N GLU A 52 -12.05 5.18 -4.15
CA GLU A 52 -12.98 4.28 -3.49
C GLU A 52 -12.40 2.89 -3.29
N TRP A 53 -12.48 2.43 -2.05
CA TRP A 53 -12.02 1.12 -1.64
C TRP A 53 -13.12 0.39 -0.88
N SER A 54 -13.36 -0.86 -1.26
CA SER A 54 -14.16 -1.74 -0.42
C SER A 54 -13.31 -2.32 0.71
N THR A 55 -13.89 -2.51 1.90
CA THR A 55 -13.24 -3.13 3.06
C THR A 55 -12.44 -4.40 2.72
N PRO A 56 -12.97 -5.38 1.93
CA PRO A 56 -12.19 -6.56 1.57
C PRO A 56 -10.99 -6.26 0.64
N LYS A 57 -11.06 -5.21 -0.20
CA LYS A 57 -9.92 -4.81 -1.03
C LYS A 57 -8.82 -4.16 -0.18
N ILE A 58 -9.17 -3.27 0.76
CA ILE A 58 -8.19 -2.64 1.66
C ILE A 58 -7.43 -3.70 2.44
N TYR A 59 -8.15 -4.63 3.08
CA TYR A 59 -7.51 -5.66 3.91
C TYR A 59 -6.46 -6.47 3.13
N LYS A 60 -6.81 -6.96 1.94
CA LYS A 60 -5.89 -7.73 1.09
C LYS A 60 -4.65 -6.92 0.72
N MET A 61 -4.81 -5.63 0.41
CA MET A 61 -3.70 -4.77 0.03
C MET A 61 -2.83 -4.35 1.19
N THR A 62 -3.41 -4.08 2.36
CA THR A 62 -2.64 -3.80 3.57
C THR A 62 -1.72 -4.97 3.88
N VAL A 63 -2.21 -6.21 3.77
CA VAL A 63 -1.37 -7.41 3.96
C VAL A 63 -0.28 -7.48 2.89
N ALA A 64 -0.62 -7.33 1.61
CA ALA A 64 0.34 -7.43 0.52
C ALA A 64 1.45 -6.35 0.60
N GLY A 65 1.08 -5.10 0.90
CA GLY A 65 2.05 -4.03 1.04
C GLY A 65 2.88 -4.18 2.31
N TYR A 66 2.27 -4.55 3.45
CA TYR A 66 3.02 -4.76 4.69
C TYR A 66 4.10 -5.84 4.53
N GLU A 67 3.77 -7.00 3.94
CA GLU A 67 4.73 -8.08 3.66
C GLU A 67 5.87 -7.64 2.73
N SER A 68 5.59 -6.73 1.80
CA SER A 68 6.62 -6.17 0.89
C SER A 68 7.56 -5.19 1.60
N THR A 69 7.22 -4.80 2.83
CA THR A 69 7.97 -3.85 3.65
C THR A 69 8.83 -4.54 4.72
N LEU A 70 8.74 -5.88 4.83
CA LEU A 70 9.53 -6.74 5.72
C LEU A 70 10.87 -7.14 5.10
#